data_AF-A0A318ELP1-F1
#
_entry.id   AF-A0A318ELP1-F1
#
_cell.length_a   1.000
_cell.length_b   1.000
_cell.length_c   1.000
_cell.angle_alpha   90.00
_cell.angle_beta   90.00
_cell.angle_gamma   90.00
#
_symmetry.space_group_name_H-M   'P 1'
#
loop_
_entity.id
_entity.type
_entity.pdbx_description
1 polymer ?
#
loop_
_entity_poly.entity_id
_entity_poly.type
_entity_poly.pdbx_seq_one_letter_code
_entity_poly.pdbx_strand_id
1 'polypeptide(L)'
;MKIFFDTEFTGLHKNTTLISIGLISEDRRQFYAELIDYNENHCDTWIKENVIKHLRKTDWREKRGTYIPNYHIGAKQEIGKSLDNWLVQFEEVELVSDVCHYDMVLLIDLFATAFNMPNNVAHACYDINQDIARKYGISMKEAFDKSREDILYQHYKENKVQGDKHNALYDAKVIRELYQILNDVDFEKIHRLG
;
A
#
# COMPACT_ATOMS: atom_id res chain seq x y z
N MET A 1 9.88 6.65 11.20
CA MET A 1 9.76 5.49 10.29
C MET A 1 8.82 5.84 9.15
N LYS A 2 9.22 5.66 7.89
CA LYS A 2 8.29 5.76 6.76
C LYS A 2 7.60 4.43 6.50
N ILE A 3 6.28 4.47 6.34
CA ILE A 3 5.46 3.31 5.98
C ILE A 3 4.77 3.61 4.65
N PHE A 4 5.10 2.80 3.66
CA PHE A 4 4.55 2.86 2.32
C PHE A 4 3.36 1.92 2.25
N PHE A 5 2.24 2.40 1.71
CA PHE A 5 1.02 1.61 1.65
C PHE A 5 0.21 1.88 0.40
N ASP A 6 -0.60 0.88 0.06
CA ASP A 6 -1.56 0.90 -1.03
C ASP A 6 -2.80 0.09 -0.60
N THR A 7 -3.93 0.35 -1.25
CA THR A 7 -5.18 -0.36 -1.00
C THR A 7 -5.88 -0.77 -2.28
N GLU A 8 -6.53 -1.93 -2.24
CA GLU A 8 -7.50 -2.32 -3.24
C GLU A 8 -8.90 -2.15 -2.67
N PHE A 9 -9.85 -1.66 -3.47
CA PHE A 9 -11.19 -1.33 -3.01
C PHE A 9 -12.25 -1.47 -4.09
N THR A 10 -13.52 -1.43 -3.69
CA THR A 10 -14.66 -1.72 -4.56
C THR A 10 -14.99 -0.62 -5.60
N GLY A 11 -14.02 0.20 -6.01
CA GLY A 11 -14.18 1.19 -7.08
C GLY A 11 -14.07 2.66 -6.65
N LEU A 12 -14.02 3.55 -7.64
CA LEU A 12 -13.80 5.00 -7.49
C LEU A 12 -15.11 5.75 -7.20
N HIS A 13 -15.69 5.49 -6.04
CA HIS A 13 -16.90 6.17 -5.58
C HIS A 13 -16.92 6.35 -4.08
N LYS A 14 -17.72 7.31 -3.60
CA LYS A 14 -17.77 7.71 -2.18
C LYS A 14 -17.96 6.55 -1.20
N ASN A 15 -18.82 5.58 -1.52
CA ASN A 15 -19.17 4.46 -0.62
C ASN A 15 -18.33 3.20 -0.91
N THR A 16 -17.11 3.36 -1.39
CA THR A 16 -16.22 2.23 -1.67
C THR A 16 -15.80 1.55 -0.38
N THR A 17 -15.49 0.26 -0.47
CA THR A 17 -15.10 -0.56 0.68
C THR A 17 -13.77 -1.23 0.41
N LEU A 18 -12.97 -1.36 1.46
CA LEU A 18 -11.60 -1.88 1.39
C LEU A 18 -11.62 -3.39 1.13
N ILE A 19 -10.94 -3.85 0.08
CA ILE A 19 -10.78 -5.26 -0.28
C ILE A 19 -9.47 -5.81 0.31
N SER A 20 -8.36 -5.09 0.16
CA SER A 20 -7.08 -5.45 0.74
C SER A 20 -6.22 -4.21 1.01
N ILE A 21 -5.26 -4.36 1.93
CA ILE A 21 -4.29 -3.32 2.26
C ILE A 21 -2.90 -3.95 2.41
N GLY A 22 -1.90 -3.31 1.81
CA GLY A 22 -0.50 -3.70 1.93
C GLY A 22 0.32 -2.57 2.48
N LEU A 23 1.18 -2.87 3.45
CA LEU A 23 2.12 -1.91 4.03
C LEU A 23 3.53 -2.49 4.05
N ILE A 24 4.50 -1.63 3.81
CA ILE A 24 5.92 -1.93 3.96
C ILE A 24 6.67 -0.72 4.55
N SER A 25 7.51 -0.94 5.54
CA SER A 25 8.37 0.09 6.11
C SER A 25 9.64 0.32 5.27
N GLU A 26 10.33 1.43 5.51
CA GLU A 26 11.68 1.70 4.95
C GLU A 26 12.65 0.51 5.20
N ASP A 27 12.57 -0.14 6.36
CA ASP A 27 13.36 -1.33 6.75
C ASP A 27 12.75 -2.69 6.34
N ARG A 28 11.76 -2.69 5.44
CA ARG A 28 11.14 -3.87 4.79
C ARG A 28 10.28 -4.76 5.69
N ARG A 29 9.89 -4.32 6.89
CA ARG A 29 8.84 -4.98 7.67
C ARG A 29 7.50 -4.82 6.93
N GLN A 30 6.76 -5.91 6.83
CA GLN A 30 5.55 -5.99 6.01
C GLN A 30 4.33 -6.27 6.87
N PHE A 31 3.18 -5.77 6.40
CA PHE A 31 1.84 -6.12 6.83
C PHE A 31 0.97 -6.26 5.58
N TYR A 32 0.16 -7.31 5.51
CA TYR A 32 -0.78 -7.47 4.41
C TYR A 32 -2.09 -8.07 4.94
N ALA A 33 -3.21 -7.49 4.55
CA ALA A 33 -4.52 -7.96 4.97
C ALA A 33 -5.52 -8.02 3.81
N GLU A 34 -6.37 -9.04 3.85
CA GLU A 34 -7.51 -9.20 2.94
C GLU A 34 -8.81 -9.18 3.76
N LEU A 35 -9.74 -8.30 3.38
CA LEU A 35 -11.01 -8.16 4.06
C LEU A 35 -12.03 -9.18 3.54
N ILE A 36 -12.95 -9.57 4.41
CA ILE A 36 -14.04 -10.52 4.09
C ILE A 36 -15.43 -9.87 4.09
N ASP A 37 -15.51 -8.61 4.48
CA ASP A 37 -16.75 -7.85 4.69
C ASP A 37 -16.87 -6.63 3.76
N TYR A 38 -16.11 -6.59 2.67
CA TYR A 38 -16.31 -5.60 1.61
C TYR A 38 -17.62 -5.84 0.84
N ASN A 39 -18.19 -4.78 0.28
CA ASN A 39 -19.46 -4.86 -0.43
C ASN A 39 -19.27 -5.39 -1.86
N GLU A 40 -19.41 -6.71 -2.03
CA GLU A 40 -19.29 -7.38 -3.34
C GLU A 40 -20.25 -6.86 -4.41
N ASN A 41 -21.38 -6.24 -4.02
CA ASN A 41 -22.33 -5.67 -4.99
C ASN A 41 -21.76 -4.47 -5.74
N HIS A 42 -20.72 -3.83 -5.20
CA HIS A 42 -20.03 -2.73 -5.86
C HIS A 42 -18.90 -3.23 -6.79
N CYS A 43 -18.55 -4.51 -6.75
CA CYS A 43 -17.48 -5.07 -7.57
C CYS A 43 -17.96 -5.37 -8.99
N ASP A 44 -17.57 -4.51 -9.94
CA ASP A 44 -17.76 -4.76 -11.37
C ASP A 44 -16.87 -5.91 -11.89
N THR A 45 -16.98 -6.21 -13.18
CA THR A 45 -16.18 -7.26 -13.82
C THR A 45 -14.69 -6.97 -13.73
N TRP A 46 -14.29 -5.70 -13.85
CA TRP A 46 -12.89 -5.31 -13.79
C TRP A 46 -12.28 -5.59 -12.41
N ILE A 47 -12.98 -5.23 -11.32
CA ILE A 47 -12.56 -5.49 -9.94
C ILE A 47 -12.49 -7.01 -9.69
N LYS A 48 -13.47 -7.77 -10.17
CA LYS A 48 -13.48 -9.23 -10.00
C LYS A 48 -12.27 -9.89 -10.66
N GLU A 49 -11.92 -9.47 -11.87
CA GLU A 49 -10.85 -10.07 -12.66
C GLU A 49 -9.45 -9.63 -12.22
N ASN A 50 -9.26 -8.34 -11.92
CA ASN A 50 -7.94 -7.77 -11.64
C ASN A 50 -7.59 -7.72 -10.14
N VAL A 51 -8.59 -7.68 -9.25
CA VAL A 51 -8.36 -7.58 -7.80
C VAL A 51 -8.74 -8.88 -7.09
N ILE A 52 -10.02 -9.28 -7.15
CA ILE A 52 -10.55 -10.39 -6.32
C ILE A 52 -9.88 -11.72 -6.66
N LYS A 53 -9.63 -11.97 -7.96
CA LYS A 53 -8.91 -13.17 -8.42
C LYS A 53 -7.47 -13.23 -7.91
N HIS A 54 -6.85 -12.07 -7.66
CA HIS A 54 -5.47 -11.96 -7.19
C HIS A 54 -5.36 -12.07 -5.66
N LEU A 55 -6.47 -12.07 -4.93
CA LEU A 55 -6.48 -12.33 -3.50
C LEU A 55 -5.98 -13.73 -3.18
N ARG A 56 -5.18 -13.84 -2.12
CA ARG A 56 -4.59 -15.08 -1.66
C ARG A 56 -5.64 -16.02 -1.07
N LYS A 57 -6.72 -15.50 -0.48
CA LYS A 57 -7.87 -16.30 -0.04
C LYS A 57 -8.55 -17.04 -1.20
N THR A 58 -8.55 -16.45 -2.38
CA THR A 58 -9.24 -16.99 -3.58
C THR A 58 -8.49 -18.18 -4.17
N ASP A 59 -7.15 -18.15 -4.13
CA ASP A 59 -6.30 -19.20 -4.70
C ASP A 59 -5.32 -19.80 -3.68
N TRP A 60 -5.88 -20.24 -2.55
CA TRP A 60 -5.11 -20.76 -1.43
C TRP A 60 -4.29 -22.01 -1.79
N ARG A 61 -4.70 -22.77 -2.83
CA ARG A 61 -4.03 -24.02 -3.26
C ARG A 61 -2.77 -23.73 -4.05
N GLU A 62 -2.82 -22.81 -5.01
CA GLU A 62 -1.64 -22.43 -5.81
C GLU A 62 -0.69 -21.53 -5.01
N LYS A 63 -1.23 -20.65 -4.15
CA LYS A 63 -0.45 -19.67 -3.36
C LYS A 63 0.05 -20.20 -2.00
N ARG A 64 -0.03 -21.51 -1.77
CA ARG A 64 0.39 -22.17 -0.51
C ARG A 64 1.91 -22.12 -0.28
N GLY A 65 2.69 -21.94 -1.34
CA GLY A 65 4.16 -21.92 -1.30
C GLY A 65 4.80 -20.57 -0.96
N THR A 66 4.07 -19.46 -1.07
CA THR A 66 4.65 -18.10 -0.93
C THR A 66 4.38 -17.55 0.46
N TYR A 67 5.37 -17.56 1.35
CA TYR A 67 5.23 -16.95 2.68
C TYR A 67 5.08 -15.42 2.56
N ILE A 68 4.08 -14.85 3.24
CA ILE A 68 3.91 -13.40 3.38
C ILE A 68 3.95 -13.11 4.89
N PRO A 69 4.95 -12.34 5.38
CA PRO A 69 5.03 -11.94 6.79
C PRO A 69 3.81 -11.09 7.20
N ASN A 70 3.32 -11.30 8.43
CA ASN A 70 2.15 -10.59 9.00
C ASN A 70 0.96 -10.53 8.02
N TYR A 71 0.58 -11.70 7.50
CA TYR A 71 -0.59 -11.84 6.65
C TYR A 71 -1.85 -12.08 7.50
N HIS A 72 -2.89 -11.29 7.25
CA HIS A 72 -4.17 -11.34 7.95
C HIS A 72 -5.34 -11.51 6.98
N ILE A 73 -6.37 -12.23 7.42
CA ILE A 73 -7.68 -12.28 6.76
C ILE A 73 -8.73 -12.08 7.85
N GLY A 74 -9.67 -11.17 7.65
CA GLY A 74 -10.68 -10.91 8.67
C GLY A 74 -11.63 -9.78 8.29
N ALA A 75 -12.56 -9.49 9.19
CA ALA A 75 -13.45 -8.34 9.06
C ALA A 75 -12.69 -7.04 9.33
N LYS A 76 -13.23 -5.90 8.84
CA LYS A 76 -12.61 -4.58 8.97
C LYS A 76 -12.07 -4.27 10.37
N GLN A 77 -12.87 -4.53 11.41
CA GLN A 77 -12.48 -4.27 12.81
C GLN A 77 -11.34 -5.16 13.30
N GLU A 78 -11.25 -6.40 12.83
CA GLU A 78 -10.20 -7.35 13.21
C GLU A 78 -8.88 -6.97 12.54
N ILE A 79 -8.95 -6.55 11.27
CA ILE A 79 -7.81 -6.02 10.53
C ILE A 79 -7.31 -4.72 11.16
N GLY A 80 -8.21 -3.81 11.55
CA GLY A 80 -7.84 -2.58 12.25
C GLY A 80 -7.05 -2.84 13.54
N LYS A 81 -7.50 -3.78 14.38
CA LYS A 81 -6.77 -4.19 15.59
C LYS A 81 -5.41 -4.82 15.27
N SER A 82 -5.34 -5.63 14.22
CA SER A 82 -4.09 -6.28 13.80
C SER A 82 -3.08 -5.23 13.31
N LEU A 83 -3.54 -4.24 12.55
CA LEU A 83 -2.73 -3.14 12.07
C LEU A 83 -2.27 -2.22 13.21
N ASP A 84 -3.15 -1.88 14.16
CA ASP A 84 -2.81 -1.12 15.37
C ASP A 84 -1.66 -1.79 16.13
N ASN A 85 -1.79 -3.09 16.42
CA ASN A 85 -0.74 -3.88 17.08
C ASN A 85 0.58 -3.90 16.27
N TRP A 86 0.49 -3.99 14.94
CA TRP A 86 1.67 -3.96 14.09
C TRP A 86 2.34 -2.57 14.11
N LEU A 87 1.60 -1.48 14.29
CA LEU A 87 2.15 -0.13 14.33
C LEU A 87 2.87 0.22 15.65
N VAL A 88 2.60 -0.50 16.75
CA VAL A 88 3.23 -0.29 18.07
C VAL A 88 4.75 -0.40 18.04
N GLN A 89 5.32 -1.16 17.09
CA GLN A 89 6.77 -1.37 16.99
C GLN A 89 7.55 -0.15 16.46
N PHE A 90 6.88 0.95 16.13
CA PHE A 90 7.48 2.16 15.59
C PHE A 90 7.25 3.33 16.53
N GLU A 91 8.29 4.12 16.78
CA GLU A 91 8.20 5.31 17.65
C GLU A 91 7.35 6.41 17.03
N GLU A 92 7.57 6.71 15.74
CA GLU A 92 6.81 7.68 14.95
C GLU A 92 6.69 7.19 13.50
N VAL A 93 5.50 7.29 12.94
CA VAL A 93 5.12 6.78 11.62
C VAL A 93 4.69 7.93 10.71
N GLU A 94 5.36 8.03 9.56
CA GLU A 94 4.95 8.86 8.44
C GLU A 94 4.40 7.95 7.34
N LEU A 95 3.16 8.19 6.94
CA LEU A 95 2.48 7.42 5.90
C LEU A 95 2.82 7.99 4.52
N VAL A 96 3.13 7.10 3.58
CA VAL A 96 3.47 7.43 2.19
C VAL A 96 2.66 6.56 1.24
N SER A 97 2.02 7.16 0.25
CA SER A 97 1.26 6.44 -0.78
C SER A 97 1.32 7.20 -2.12
N ASP A 98 0.60 6.73 -3.13
CA ASP A 98 0.56 7.29 -4.49
C ASP A 98 -0.88 7.65 -4.85
N VAL A 99 -1.16 8.93 -5.08
CA VAL A 99 -2.52 9.43 -5.32
C VAL A 99 -3.46 9.06 -4.16
N CYS A 100 -2.97 9.29 -2.94
CA CYS A 100 -3.34 8.63 -1.69
C CYS A 100 -4.77 8.85 -1.13
N HIS A 101 -5.63 9.60 -1.82
CA HIS A 101 -6.86 10.14 -1.21
C HIS A 101 -7.91 9.09 -0.86
N TYR A 102 -8.09 8.05 -1.70
CA TYR A 102 -8.95 6.92 -1.37
C TYR A 102 -8.28 6.00 -0.33
N ASP A 103 -7.01 5.68 -0.55
CA ASP A 103 -6.21 4.80 0.32
C ASP A 103 -6.18 5.30 1.75
N MET A 104 -5.92 6.60 1.94
CA MET A 104 -5.84 7.22 3.25
C MET A 104 -7.19 7.17 3.98
N VAL A 105 -8.30 7.45 3.30
CA VAL A 105 -9.63 7.41 3.93
C VAL A 105 -9.99 5.97 4.32
N LEU A 106 -9.66 4.99 3.48
CA LEU A 106 -9.93 3.58 3.77
C LEU A 106 -9.03 3.02 4.88
N LEU A 107 -7.77 3.45 4.94
CA LEU A 107 -6.86 3.15 6.06
C LEU A 107 -7.42 3.72 7.36
N ILE A 108 -7.86 4.99 7.37
CA ILE A 108 -8.46 5.62 8.56
C ILE A 108 -9.73 4.87 9.00
N ASP A 109 -10.56 4.40 8.06
CA ASP A 109 -11.80 3.66 8.35
C ASP A 109 -11.55 2.30 9.03
N LEU A 110 -10.35 1.71 8.91
CA LEU A 110 -9.95 0.54 9.71
C LEU A 110 -9.96 0.84 11.22
N PHE A 111 -9.66 2.09 11.59
CA PHE A 111 -9.66 2.57 12.98
C PHE A 111 -10.98 3.24 13.38
N ALA A 112 -12.02 3.15 12.53
CA ALA A 112 -13.30 3.86 12.61
C ALA A 112 -13.26 5.35 12.23
N THR A 113 -12.43 6.19 12.85
CA THR A 113 -12.33 7.61 12.49
C THR A 113 -10.91 8.14 12.64
N ALA A 114 -10.63 9.32 12.08
CA ALA A 114 -9.34 9.98 12.22
C ALA A 114 -8.96 10.25 13.69
N PHE A 115 -9.94 10.39 14.61
CA PHE A 115 -9.69 10.55 16.05
C PHE A 115 -9.22 9.27 16.75
N ASN A 116 -9.39 8.12 16.09
CA ASN A 116 -9.04 6.81 16.62
C ASN A 116 -7.75 6.26 16.03
N MET A 117 -7.08 7.02 15.15
CA MET A 117 -5.77 6.68 14.63
C MET A 117 -4.75 6.53 15.77
N PRO A 118 -3.78 5.60 15.66
CA PRO A 118 -2.74 5.44 16.69
C PRO A 118 -1.93 6.73 16.87
N ASN A 119 -1.62 7.09 18.12
CA ASN A 119 -0.97 8.37 18.45
C ASN A 119 0.43 8.54 17.82
N ASN A 120 1.12 7.43 17.51
CA ASN A 120 2.42 7.44 16.87
C ASN A 120 2.34 7.58 15.34
N VAL A 121 1.14 7.70 14.76
CA VAL A 121 0.94 7.80 13.31
C VAL A 121 0.53 9.22 12.93
N ALA A 122 1.26 9.81 11.99
CA ALA A 122 0.89 11.09 11.43
C ALA A 122 -0.46 11.00 10.69
N HIS A 123 -1.35 11.97 10.95
CA HIS A 123 -2.65 12.05 10.29
C HIS A 123 -2.58 12.58 8.84
N ALA A 124 -1.39 12.95 8.36
CA ALA A 124 -1.15 13.37 6.99
C ALA A 124 -0.48 12.23 6.21
N CYS A 125 -0.81 12.13 4.93
CA CYS A 125 -0.15 11.22 4.00
C CYS A 125 0.73 11.99 3.03
N TYR A 126 1.97 11.52 2.87
CA TYR A 126 2.85 11.93 1.81
C TYR A 126 2.40 11.29 0.49
N ASP A 127 2.32 12.07 -0.59
CA ASP A 127 1.85 11.59 -1.89
C ASP A 127 2.98 11.67 -2.94
N ILE A 128 3.46 10.51 -3.40
CA ILE A 128 4.58 10.43 -4.34
C ILE A 128 4.23 10.95 -5.75
N ASN A 129 2.96 11.13 -6.10
CA ASN A 129 2.59 11.76 -7.36
C ASN A 129 3.11 13.22 -7.43
N GLN A 130 3.19 13.91 -6.28
CA GLN A 130 3.80 15.24 -6.19
C GLN A 130 5.31 15.18 -6.44
N ASP A 131 5.97 14.12 -6.00
CA ASP A 131 7.39 13.91 -6.27
C ASP A 131 7.67 13.62 -7.73
N ILE A 132 6.83 12.81 -8.37
CA ILE A 132 6.93 12.55 -9.81
C ILE A 132 6.80 13.88 -10.57
N ALA A 133 5.80 14.70 -10.26
CA ALA A 133 5.62 16.01 -10.88
C ALA A 133 6.89 16.89 -10.71
N ARG A 134 7.44 16.95 -9.49
CA ARG A 134 8.64 17.74 -9.18
C ARG A 134 9.90 17.21 -9.88
N LYS A 135 10.19 15.91 -9.80
CA LYS A 135 11.40 15.27 -10.34
C LYS A 135 11.49 15.43 -11.86
N TYR A 136 10.35 15.32 -12.55
CA TYR A 136 10.30 15.39 -14.01
C TYR A 136 9.95 16.78 -14.56
N GLY A 137 9.64 17.76 -13.70
CA GLY A 137 9.27 19.11 -14.13
C GLY A 137 7.97 19.14 -14.93
N ILE A 138 7.01 18.28 -14.58
CA ILE A 138 5.72 18.13 -15.26
C ILE A 138 4.55 18.49 -14.33
N SER A 139 3.36 18.70 -14.89
CA SER A 139 2.16 18.95 -14.08
C SER A 139 1.74 17.71 -13.29
N MET A 140 0.93 17.91 -12.25
CA MET A 140 0.33 16.80 -11.46
C MET A 140 -0.51 15.85 -12.32
N LYS A 141 -1.13 16.34 -13.39
CA LYS A 141 -1.92 15.53 -14.32
C LYS A 141 -1.01 14.65 -15.18
N GLU A 142 0.05 15.21 -15.74
CA GLU A 142 1.03 14.44 -16.49
C GLU A 142 1.76 13.44 -15.60
N ALA A 143 2.03 13.80 -14.34
CA ALA A 143 2.55 12.89 -13.35
C ALA A 143 1.58 11.74 -13.09
N PHE A 144 0.28 12.01 -12.93
CA PHE A 144 -0.75 10.98 -12.74
C PHE A 144 -0.78 9.97 -13.90
N ASP A 145 -0.69 10.44 -15.15
CA ASP A 145 -0.73 9.57 -16.34
C ASP A 145 0.59 8.81 -16.61
N LYS A 146 1.67 9.12 -15.87
CA LYS A 146 2.98 8.50 -16.07
C LYS A 146 3.04 7.11 -15.43
N SER A 147 3.49 6.09 -16.18
CA SER A 147 3.66 4.73 -15.61
C SER A 147 4.72 4.72 -14.51
N ARG A 148 4.31 4.20 -13.36
CA ARG A 148 5.16 3.99 -12.17
C ARG A 148 6.19 2.91 -12.44
N GLU A 149 5.79 1.85 -13.14
CA GLU A 149 6.65 0.77 -13.54
C GLU A 149 7.71 1.23 -14.52
N ASP A 150 7.38 2.07 -15.50
CA ASP A 150 8.37 2.63 -16.43
C ASP A 150 9.43 3.45 -15.70
N ILE A 151 9.02 4.26 -14.71
CA ILE A 151 9.97 4.99 -13.84
C ILE A 151 10.90 4.01 -13.12
N LEU A 152 10.32 2.95 -12.55
CA LEU A 152 11.06 1.91 -11.82
C LEU A 152 12.06 1.16 -12.73
N TYR A 153 11.63 0.76 -13.94
CA TYR A 153 12.47 0.05 -14.90
C TYR A 153 13.63 0.91 -15.42
N GLN A 154 13.39 2.19 -15.71
CA GLN A 154 14.40 3.11 -16.23
C GLN A 154 15.55 3.36 -15.26
N HIS A 155 15.31 3.27 -13.95
CA HIS A 155 16.30 3.57 -12.90
C HIS A 155 17.02 2.33 -12.37
N TYR A 156 16.91 1.19 -13.07
CA TYR A 156 17.33 -0.14 -12.65
C TYR A 156 16.51 -0.72 -11.49
N LYS A 157 16.03 -1.96 -11.70
CA LYS A 157 15.93 -3.09 -10.75
C LYS A 157 15.09 -4.19 -11.40
N GLU A 158 15.61 -4.86 -12.43
CA GLU A 158 15.05 -6.18 -12.77
C GLU A 158 15.10 -7.03 -11.49
N ASN A 159 13.92 -7.46 -11.00
CA ASN A 159 13.71 -8.36 -9.87
C ASN A 159 13.81 -7.83 -8.41
N LYS A 160 13.81 -6.52 -8.10
CA LYS A 160 13.73 -6.11 -6.66
C LYS A 160 12.32 -6.17 -6.06
N VAL A 161 11.29 -5.88 -6.84
CA VAL A 161 9.92 -6.02 -6.37
C VAL A 161 9.42 -7.40 -6.78
N GLN A 162 9.37 -8.31 -5.82
CA GLN A 162 8.80 -9.65 -6.00
C GLN A 162 7.35 -9.66 -5.50
N GLY A 163 6.45 -10.23 -6.29
CA GLY A 163 5.05 -10.43 -5.95
C GLY A 163 4.14 -10.52 -7.18
N ASP A 164 2.89 -10.83 -6.93
CA ASP A 164 1.82 -10.77 -7.94
C ASP A 164 1.45 -9.30 -8.15
N LYS A 165 1.35 -8.86 -9.41
CA LYS A 165 0.81 -7.53 -9.76
C LYS A 165 -0.66 -7.42 -9.35
N HIS A 166 -1.12 -6.20 -9.04
CA HIS A 166 -2.49 -5.90 -8.55
C HIS A 166 -2.75 -6.55 -7.18
N ASN A 167 -1.79 -6.36 -6.30
CA ASN A 167 -1.85 -6.78 -4.92
C ASN A 167 -1.32 -5.60 -4.12
N ALA A 168 -2.14 -5.06 -3.21
CA ALA A 168 -1.79 -3.90 -2.40
C ALA A 168 -0.39 -3.97 -1.75
N LEU A 169 0.11 -5.16 -1.39
CA LEU A 169 1.48 -5.30 -0.87
C LEU A 169 2.56 -5.15 -1.95
N TYR A 170 2.31 -5.64 -3.16
CA TYR A 170 3.19 -5.41 -4.30
C TYR A 170 3.24 -3.91 -4.63
N ASP A 171 2.10 -3.25 -4.69
CA ASP A 171 2.01 -1.82 -5.03
C ASP A 171 2.66 -0.96 -3.94
N ALA A 172 2.46 -1.27 -2.66
CA ALA A 172 3.20 -0.66 -1.54
C ALA A 172 4.73 -0.80 -1.68
N LYS A 173 5.24 -1.94 -2.16
CA LYS A 173 6.67 -2.12 -2.44
C LYS A 173 7.13 -1.26 -3.62
N VAL A 174 6.32 -1.12 -4.66
CA VAL A 174 6.61 -0.21 -5.79
C VAL A 174 6.73 1.23 -5.28
N ILE A 175 5.77 1.69 -4.47
CA ILE A 175 5.79 3.03 -3.86
C ILE A 175 7.08 3.25 -3.05
N ARG A 176 7.50 2.28 -2.22
CA ARG A 176 8.77 2.36 -1.47
C ARG A 176 10.00 2.50 -2.37
N GLU A 177 10.06 1.77 -3.47
CA GLU A 177 11.20 1.83 -4.39
C GLU A 177 11.18 3.13 -5.22
N LEU A 178 10.01 3.62 -5.61
CA LEU A 178 9.84 4.92 -6.26
C LEU A 178 10.23 6.08 -5.35
N TYR A 179 9.84 6.05 -4.08
CA TYR A 179 10.22 7.08 -3.12
C TYR A 179 11.74 7.26 -3.06
N GLN A 180 12.50 6.15 -3.06
CA GLN A 180 13.97 6.18 -3.09
C GLN A 180 14.52 6.84 -4.36
N ILE A 181 13.96 6.50 -5.52
CA ILE A 181 14.37 7.08 -6.82
C ILE A 181 14.06 8.58 -6.87
N LEU A 182 12.85 8.95 -6.45
CA LEU A 182 12.35 10.31 -6.56
C LEU A 182 13.08 11.24 -5.59
N ASN A 183 13.38 10.79 -4.38
CA ASN A 183 14.01 11.60 -3.33
C ASN A 183 15.52 11.38 -3.19
N ASP A 184 16.14 10.58 -4.07
CA ASP A 184 17.57 10.27 -4.05
C ASP A 184 18.06 9.71 -2.70
N VAL A 185 17.25 8.84 -2.07
CA VAL A 185 17.56 8.18 -0.80
C VAL A 185 17.83 6.68 -0.99
N ASP A 186 18.67 6.10 -0.13
CA ASP A 186 19.01 4.68 -0.15
C ASP A 186 18.75 4.05 1.22
N PHE A 187 17.56 3.46 1.38
CA PHE A 187 17.16 2.82 2.64
C PHE A 187 18.06 1.64 3.00
N GLU A 188 18.66 0.96 2.01
CA GLU A 188 19.54 -0.18 2.26
C GLU A 188 20.88 0.24 2.88
N LYS A 189 21.32 1.48 2.66
CA LYS A 189 22.50 2.04 3.35
C LYS A 189 22.15 2.55 4.74
N ILE A 190 21.02 3.24 4.88
CA ILE A 190 20.59 3.84 6.15
C ILE A 190 20.44 2.77 7.24
N HIS A 191 19.83 1.62 6.92
CA HIS A 191 19.57 0.57 7.91
C HIS A 191 20.67 -0.49 8.05
N ARG A 192 21.79 -0.39 7.30
CA ARG A 192 22.98 -1.26 7.52
C ARG A 192 23.95 -0.71 8.58
N LEU A 193 23.79 0.55 8.97
CA LEU A 193 24.66 1.26 9.91
C LEU A 193 24.07 1.36 11.32
N GLY A 194 22.90 0.76 11.55
CA GLY A 194 22.18 0.74 12.83
C GLY A 194 22.14 -0.66 13.46
#